data_AF-Q3KRI4-F1
#
_entry.id   AF-Q3KRI4-F1
#
_cell.length_a   1.000
_cell.length_b   1.000
_cell.length_c   1.000
_cell.angle_alpha   90.00
_cell.angle_beta   90.00
_cell.angle_gamma   90.00
#
_symmetry.space_group_name_H-M   'P 1'
#
loop_
_entity.id
_entity.type
_entity.pdbx_description
1 polymer ?
#
loop_
_entity_poly.entity_id
_entity_poly.type
_entity_poly.pdbx_seq_one_letter_code
_entity_poly.pdbx_strand_id
1 'polypeptide(L)' 'DEVNFLMHIALEKIAFIPFGYLMDLLRWKVFDGTIWKDIYNQEWWNL' A
#
# COMPACT_ATOMS: atom_id res chain seq x y z
N ASP A 1 18.06 5.86 -23.59
CA ASP A 1 17.16 6.97 -23.22
C ASP A 1 15.74 6.54 -22.91
N GLU A 2 15.08 5.75 -23.76
CA GLU A 2 13.71 5.27 -23.53
C GLU A 2 13.54 4.48 -22.21
N VAL A 3 14.47 3.58 -21.88
CA VAL A 3 14.42 2.79 -20.63
C VAL A 3 14.47 3.68 -19.38
N ASN A 4 15.30 4.72 -19.39
CA ASN A 4 15.39 5.66 -18.26
C ASN A 4 14.09 6.47 -18.12
N PHE A 5 13.52 6.90 -19.24
CA PHE A 5 12.24 7.59 -19.27
C PHE A 5 11.08 6.70 -18.76
N LEU A 6 11.00 5.46 -19.22
CA LEU A 6 10.00 4.49 -18.78
C LEU A 6 10.19 4.11 -17.30
N MET A 7 11.43 4.00 -16.82
CA MET A 7 11.71 3.78 -15.40
C MET A 7 11.21 4.95 -14.54
N HIS A 8 11.43 6.20 -14.97
CA HIS A 8 10.89 7.37 -14.29
C HIS A 8 9.35 7.34 -14.22
N ILE A 9 8.68 7.02 -15.32
CA ILE A 9 7.21 6.87 -15.33
C ILE A 9 6.76 5.72 -14.43
N ALA A 10 7.48 4.60 -14.43
CA ALA A 10 7.14 3.44 -13.61
C ALA A 10 7.24 3.77 -12.11
N LEU A 11 8.29 4.50 -11.70
CA LEU A 11 8.44 4.95 -10.32
C LEU A 11 7.34 5.94 -9.91
N GLU A 12 6.91 6.81 -10.82
CA GLU A 12 5.85 7.79 -10.53
C GLU A 12 4.46 7.14 -10.45
N LYS A 13 4.15 6.22 -11.36
CA LYS A 13 2.78 5.71 -11.55
C LYS A 13 2.56 4.31 -11.00
N ILE A 14 3.53 3.42 -11.16
CA ILE A 14 3.38 1.98 -10.87
C ILE A 14 3.77 1.68 -9.42
N ALA A 15 4.85 2.29 -8.92
CA ALA A 15 5.32 2.04 -7.55
C ALA A 15 4.27 2.37 -6.47
N PHE A 16 3.36 3.32 -6.75
CA PHE A 16 2.29 3.69 -5.83
C PHE A 16 1.12 2.68 -5.79
N ILE A 17 0.87 1.94 -6.87
CA ILE A 17 -0.27 1.01 -7.00
C ILE A 17 -0.32 0.00 -5.84
N PRO A 18 0.75 -0.76 -5.54
CA PRO A 18 0.71 -1.71 -4.42
C PRO A 18 0.50 -1.01 -3.08
N PHE A 19 1.13 0.15 -2.86
CA PHE A 19 0.97 0.90 -1.62
C PHE A 19 -0.47 1.38 -1.40
N GLY A 20 -1.11 1.96 -2.43
CA GLY A 20 -2.50 2.41 -2.36
C GLY A 20 -3.46 1.26 -2.04
N TYR A 21 -3.24 0.10 -2.68
CA TYR A 21 -4.01 -1.10 -2.43
C TYR A 21 -3.86 -1.63 -0.99
N LEU A 22 -2.62 -1.74 -0.49
CA LEU A 22 -2.37 -2.19 0.89
C LEU A 22 -2.99 -1.24 1.92
N MET A 23 -2.93 0.07 1.68
CA MET A 23 -3.55 1.08 2.54
C MET A 23 -5.07 0.98 2.59
N ASP A 24 -5.73 0.68 1.47
CA ASP A 24 -7.19 0.47 1.44
C ASP A 24 -7.58 -0.85 2.13
N LEU A 25 -6.83 -1.93 1.88
CA LEU A 25 -7.03 -3.21 2.57
C LEU A 25 -6.94 -3.08 4.10
N LEU A 26 -5.91 -2.40 4.60
CA LEU A 26 -5.76 -2.18 6.04
C LEU A 26 -6.95 -1.38 6.59
N ARG A 27 -7.33 -0.28 5.92
CA ARG A 27 -8.42 0.59 6.37
C ARG A 27 -9.77 -0.15 6.40
N TRP A 28 -10.05 -0.98 5.41
CA TRP A 28 -11.28 -1.79 5.40
C TRP A 28 -11.33 -2.74 6.60
N LYS A 29 -10.24 -3.46 6.89
CA LYS A 29 -10.15 -4.35 8.05
C LYS A 29 -10.18 -3.62 9.41
N VAL A 30 -9.77 -2.35 9.44
CA VAL A 30 -9.91 -1.51 10.64
C VAL A 30 -11.36 -1.08 10.83
N PHE A 31 -12.06 -0.71 9.75
CA PHE A 31 -13.45 -0.24 9.82
C PHE A 31 -14.48 -1.34 9.99
N ASP A 32 -14.23 -2.55 9.50
CA ASP A 32 -15.10 -3.71 9.73
C ASP A 32 -14.90 -4.35 11.12
N GLY A 33 -13.90 -3.89 11.88
CA GLY A 33 -13.59 -4.37 13.23
C GLY A 33 -12.73 -5.63 13.30
N THR A 34 -12.21 -6.12 12.17
CA THR A 34 -11.28 -7.26 12.13
C THR A 34 -9.96 -6.94 12.84
N ILE A 35 -9.46 -5.71 12.68
CA ILE A 35 -8.22 -5.23 13.31
C ILE A 35 -8.55 -4.31 14.48
N TRP A 36 -8.04 -4.68 15.66
CA TRP A 36 -8.17 -3.93 16.90
C TRP A 36 -7.07 -2.87 17.07
N LYS A 37 -7.36 -1.78 17.77
CA LYS A 37 -6.46 -0.61 17.92
C LYS A 37 -5.09 -0.93 18.48
N ASP A 38 -5.01 -1.93 19.34
CA ASP A 38 -3.78 -2.41 19.99
C ASP A 38 -2.83 -3.13 19.01
N ILE A 39 -3.33 -3.64 17.88
CA ILE A 39 -2.53 -4.41 16.90
C ILE A 39 -2.35 -3.71 15.55
N TYR A 40 -2.74 -2.43 15.41
CA TYR A 40 -2.66 -1.68 14.14
C TYR A 40 -1.29 -1.75 13.48
N ASN A 41 -0.22 -1.50 14.22
CA ASN A 41 1.13 -1.47 13.66
C ASN A 41 1.59 -2.87 13.23
N GLN A 42 1.26 -3.90 14.01
CA GLN A 42 1.62 -5.27 13.65
C GLN A 42 0.92 -5.69 12.36
N GLU A 43 -0.38 -5.43 12.25
CA GLU A 43 -1.15 -5.78 11.05
C GLU A 43 -0.75 -4.96 9.83
N TRP A 44 -0.31 -3.72 10.00
CA TRP A 44 0.28 -2.92 8.91
C TRP A 44 1.53 -3.58 8.33
N TRP A 45 2.45 -4.06 9.18
CA TRP A 45 3.69 -4.69 8.73
C TRP A 45 3.51 -6.15 8.23
N ASN A 46 2.37 -6.78 8.52
CA ASN A 46 2.04 -8.11 8.02
C ASN A 46 1.45 -8.11 6.60
N LEU A 47 1.03 -6.94 6.09
CA LEU A 47 0.49 -6.72 4.75
C LEU A 47 1.60 -6.44 3.73
#